data_AF-A0A6A2Z5R1-F1
#
_entry.id   AF-A0A6A2Z5R1-F1
#
_cell.length_a   1.000
_cell.length_b   1.000
_cell.length_c   1.000
_cell.angle_alpha   90.00
_cell.angle_beta   90.00
_cell.angle_gamma   90.00
#
_symmetry.space_group_name_H-M   'P 1'
#
loop_
_entity.id
_entity.type
_entity.pdbx_description
1 polymer ?
#
loop_
_entity_poly.entity_id
_entity_poly.type
_entity_poly.pdbx_seq_one_letter_code
_entity_poly.pdbx_strand_id
1 'polypeptide(L)'
;MRPKIYLFGDSITESSFNDGGWGAALANHFSRTVDVVLRGYSGYNTRWAFKVFDRVFPAAESGGSEGTAQPLAVTVFFGANDACLPDGYAAFQHVPVDEYKQNLHSIVSSLKVPSPL
;
A
#
# COMPACT_ATOMS: atom_id res chain seq x y z
N MET A 1 4.47 19.51 8.95
CA MET A 1 3.84 18.19 8.79
C MET A 1 4.92 17.13 9.02
N ARG A 2 4.63 16.00 9.69
CA ARG A 2 5.63 14.93 9.88
C ARG A 2 5.83 14.14 8.58
N PRO A 3 7.02 13.55 8.34
CA PRO A 3 7.17 12.56 7.28
C PRO A 3 6.21 11.39 7.50
N LYS A 4 5.88 10.68 6.42
CA LYS A 4 4.89 9.59 6.44
C LYS A 4 5.51 8.26 6.04
N ILE A 5 5.15 7.20 6.75
CA ILE A 5 5.34 5.82 6.31
C ILE A 5 3.97 5.25 5.95
N TYR A 6 3.80 4.74 4.74
CA TYR A 6 2.53 4.13 4.33
C TYR A 6 2.60 2.61 4.39
N LEU A 7 1.59 2.00 5.01
CA LEU A 7 1.43 0.55 5.04
C LEU A 7 0.40 0.13 4.00
N PHE A 8 0.83 -0.21 2.79
CA PHE A 8 -0.05 -0.55 1.68
C PHE A 8 -0.15 -2.06 1.49
N GLY A 9 -1.33 -2.63 1.65
CA GLY A 9 -1.50 -4.09 1.62
C GLY A 9 -2.95 -4.54 1.71
N ASP A 10 -3.15 -5.84 1.95
CA ASP A 10 -4.45 -6.48 2.07
C ASP A 10 -4.99 -6.51 3.52
N SER A 11 -5.83 -7.51 3.85
CA SER A 11 -6.43 -7.71 5.18
C SER A 11 -5.39 -7.91 6.29
N ILE A 12 -4.22 -8.47 5.97
CA ILE A 12 -3.11 -8.63 6.92
C ILE A 12 -2.56 -7.26 7.33
N THR A 13 -2.50 -6.33 6.37
CA THR A 13 -2.10 -4.94 6.63
C THR A 13 -3.23 -4.16 7.31
N GLU A 14 -4.49 -4.36 6.91
CA GLU A 14 -5.66 -3.74 7.56
C GLU A 14 -5.72 -4.07 9.06
N SER A 15 -5.53 -5.35 9.38
CA SER A 15 -5.52 -5.86 10.76
C SER A 15 -4.26 -5.50 11.55
N SER A 16 -3.24 -4.91 10.92
CA SER A 16 -1.96 -4.60 11.57
C SER A 16 -2.05 -3.55 12.67
N PHE A 17 -3.16 -2.81 12.73
CA PHE A 17 -3.45 -1.82 13.78
C PHE A 17 -4.31 -2.36 14.92
N ASN A 18 -4.72 -3.64 14.87
CA ASN A 18 -5.36 -4.29 16.00
C ASN A 18 -4.40 -4.38 17.20
N ASP A 19 -4.94 -4.68 18.38
CA ASP A 19 -4.14 -4.83 19.59
C ASP A 19 -3.03 -5.89 19.39
N GLY A 20 -1.80 -5.53 19.76
CA GLY A 20 -0.59 -6.33 19.50
C GLY A 20 -0.13 -6.40 18.04
N GLY A 21 -0.79 -5.69 17.11
CA GLY A 21 -0.46 -5.69 15.70
C GLY A 21 0.82 -4.92 15.36
N TRP A 22 1.50 -5.34 14.29
CA TRP A 22 2.80 -4.77 13.90
C TRP A 22 2.73 -3.31 13.42
N GLY A 23 1.61 -2.91 12.81
CA GLY A 23 1.35 -1.54 12.37
C GLY A 23 1.16 -0.60 13.57
N ALA A 24 0.43 -1.05 14.58
CA ALA A 24 0.30 -0.33 15.86
C ALA A 24 1.64 -0.21 16.58
N ALA A 25 2.43 -1.29 16.63
CA ALA A 25 3.76 -1.28 17.22
C ALA A 25 4.70 -0.28 16.51
N LEU A 26 4.66 -0.24 15.17
CA LEU A 26 5.42 0.69 14.35
C LEU A 26 5.00 2.14 14.60
N ALA A 27 3.68 2.41 14.66
CA ALA A 27 3.14 3.73 14.96
C ALA A 27 3.54 4.23 16.37
N ASN A 28 3.54 3.32 17.36
CA ASN A 28 4.01 3.64 18.70
C ASN A 28 5.52 3.93 18.74
N HIS A 29 6.33 3.12 18.04
CA HIS A 29 7.78 3.30 17.96
C HIS A 29 8.18 4.65 17.37
N PHE A 30 7.52 5.05 16.28
CA PHE A 30 7.75 6.35 15.63
C PHE A 30 6.82 7.46 16.14
N SER A 31 6.24 7.28 17.32
CA SER A 31 5.33 8.27 17.89
C SER A 31 6.03 9.64 17.97
N ARG A 32 5.29 10.67 17.55
CA ARG A 32 5.73 12.08 17.48
C ARG A 32 6.83 12.38 16.45
N THR A 33 7.37 11.41 15.72
CA THR A 33 8.43 11.62 14.71
C THR A 33 7.96 11.34 13.28
N VAL A 34 7.17 10.30 13.06
CA VAL A 34 6.65 9.91 11.74
C VAL A 34 5.18 9.53 11.85
N ASP A 35 4.36 9.96 10.89
CA ASP A 35 2.98 9.50 10.80
C ASP A 35 2.95 8.15 10.07
N VAL A 36 2.55 7.09 10.76
CA VAL A 36 2.34 5.77 10.14
C VAL A 36 0.90 5.69 9.63
N VAL A 37 0.76 5.59 8.31
CA VAL A 37 -0.52 5.71 7.61
C VAL A 37 -0.97 4.33 7.12
N LEU A 38 -2.09 3.85 7.65
CA LEU A 38 -2.70 2.59 7.22
C LEU A 38 -3.36 2.74 5.84
N ARG A 39 -3.01 1.83 4.93
CA ARG A 39 -3.61 1.61 3.61
C ARG A 39 -3.81 0.10 3.35
N GLY A 40 -4.37 -0.58 4.35
CA GLY A 40 -4.82 -1.96 4.24
C GLY A 40 -6.20 -2.04 3.59
N TYR A 41 -6.37 -2.97 2.65
CA TYR A 41 -7.62 -3.18 1.91
C TYR A 41 -7.99 -4.66 1.95
N SER A 42 -8.84 -5.06 2.89
CA SER A 42 -9.24 -6.45 3.02
C SER A 42 -9.79 -7.04 1.72
N GLY A 43 -9.31 -8.24 1.38
CA GLY A 43 -9.65 -8.95 0.14
C GLY A 43 -8.95 -8.47 -1.13
N TYR A 44 -8.19 -7.37 -1.10
CA TYR A 44 -7.54 -6.86 -2.31
C TYR A 44 -6.36 -7.73 -2.77
N ASN A 45 -6.32 -8.02 -4.06
CA ASN A 45 -5.14 -8.54 -4.76
C ASN A 45 -4.36 -7.39 -5.44
N THR A 46 -3.22 -7.70 -6.04
CA THR A 46 -2.41 -6.67 -6.72
C THR A 46 -3.10 -6.01 -7.91
N ARG A 47 -3.99 -6.72 -8.61
CA ARG A 47 -4.79 -6.19 -9.73
C ARG A 47 -5.71 -5.06 -9.27
N TRP A 48 -6.36 -5.21 -8.13
CA TRP A 48 -7.24 -4.17 -7.58
C TRP A 48 -6.46 -3.07 -6.86
N ALA A 49 -5.37 -3.42 -6.17
CA ALA A 49 -4.48 -2.46 -5.53
C ALA A 49 -3.96 -1.42 -6.54
N PHE A 50 -3.53 -1.87 -7.73
CA PHE A 50 -3.06 -0.97 -8.77
C PHE A 50 -4.15 -0.01 -9.27
N LYS A 51 -5.40 -0.47 -9.42
CA LYS A 51 -6.53 0.38 -9.87
C LYS A 51 -6.87 1.52 -8.91
N VAL A 52 -6.58 1.37 -7.62
CA VAL A 52 -6.85 2.40 -6.61
C VAL A 52 -5.61 3.23 -6.28
N PHE A 53 -4.45 2.93 -6.88
CA PHE A 53 -3.16 3.50 -6.52
C PHE A 53 -3.18 5.03 -6.45
N ASP A 54 -3.69 5.71 -7.47
CA ASP A 54 -3.73 7.20 -7.51
C ASP A 54 -4.63 7.81 -6.44
N ARG A 55 -5.61 7.04 -5.92
CA ARG A 55 -6.46 7.48 -4.79
C ARG A 55 -5.77 7.23 -3.45
N VAL A 56 -4.93 6.19 -3.37
CA VAL A 56 -4.14 5.85 -2.18
C VAL A 56 -3.01 6.86 -1.99
N PHE A 57 -2.35 7.20 -3.10
CA PHE A 57 -1.20 8.10 -3.21
C PHE A 57 -1.53 9.21 -4.22
N PRO A 58 -2.40 10.17 -3.87
CA PRO A 58 -2.69 11.28 -4.76
C PRO A 58 -1.38 12.00 -5.08
N ALA A 59 -1.11 12.20 -6.37
CA ALA A 59 -0.04 13.07 -6.80
C ALA A 59 -0.24 14.42 -6.12
N ALA A 60 0.83 14.98 -5.55
CA ALA A 60 0.83 16.36 -5.09
C ALA A 60 0.44 17.22 -6.27
N GLU A 61 -0.82 17.67 -6.36
CA GLU A 61 -1.22 18.52 -7.46
C GLU A 61 -0.40 19.80 -7.41
N SER A 62 0.42 19.93 -8.44
CA SER A 62 1.17 21.08 -8.89
C SER A 62 0.51 22.41 -8.47
N GLY A 63 1.13 23.13 -7.55
CA GLY A 63 0.88 24.58 -7.37
C GLY A 63 0.24 25.04 -6.05
N GLY A 64 -0.11 24.14 -5.13
CA GLY A 64 -0.61 24.52 -3.80
C GLY A 64 0.43 24.26 -2.71
N SER A 65 0.78 25.29 -1.93
CA SER A 65 1.70 25.25 -0.79
C SER A 65 1.21 24.43 0.42
N GLU A 66 0.58 23.27 0.21
CA GLU A 66 0.13 22.35 1.26
C GLU A 66 0.34 20.87 0.88
N GLY A 67 1.57 20.37 1.07
CA GLY A 67 1.75 19.29 2.05
C GLY A 67 1.60 17.82 1.65
N THR A 68 1.94 17.38 0.45
CA THR A 68 2.23 15.95 0.22
C THR A 68 3.70 15.73 -0.12
N ALA A 69 4.55 15.89 0.91
CA ALA A 69 5.93 15.44 0.86
C ALA A 69 5.98 13.95 0.49
N GLN A 70 6.98 13.56 -0.31
CA GLN A 70 7.18 12.16 -0.68
C GLN A 70 7.22 11.28 0.58
N PRO A 71 6.60 10.08 0.56
CA PRO A 71 6.69 9.15 1.67
C PRO A 71 8.13 8.87 2.06
N LEU A 72 8.41 8.80 3.36
CA LEU A 72 9.70 8.36 3.88
C LEU A 72 9.94 6.88 3.55
N ALA A 73 8.88 6.08 3.63
CA ALA A 73 8.86 4.69 3.18
C ALA A 73 7.44 4.24 2.86
N VAL A 74 7.34 3.19 2.04
CA VAL A 74 6.07 2.50 1.76
C VAL A 74 6.33 1.00 1.84
N THR A 75 5.51 0.27 2.60
CA THR A 75 5.47 -1.19 2.50
C THR A 75 4.46 -1.58 1.44
N VAL A 76 4.79 -2.55 0.58
CA VAL A 76 3.85 -3.18 -0.36
C VAL A 76 3.68 -4.62 0.09
N PHE A 77 2.53 -4.93 0.71
CA PHE A 77 2.27 -6.24 1.31
C PHE A 77 0.97 -6.84 0.77
N PHE A 78 1.07 -7.39 -0.44
CA PHE A 78 0.03 -8.10 -1.17
C PHE A 78 0.55 -9.47 -1.60
N GLY A 79 -0.34 -10.33 -2.10
CA GLY A 79 0.01 -11.62 -2.69
C GLY A 79 -0.77 -12.80 -2.11
N ALA A 80 -1.30 -12.68 -0.89
CA ALA A 80 -2.09 -13.75 -0.28
C ALA A 80 -3.37 -14.03 -1.09
N ASN A 81 -4.08 -12.96 -1.48
CA ASN A 81 -5.30 -13.05 -2.30
C ASN A 81 -4.99 -13.44 -3.76
N ASP A 82 -3.89 -12.93 -4.32
CA ASP A 82 -3.40 -13.28 -5.67
C ASP A 82 -3.16 -14.80 -5.80
N ALA A 83 -2.63 -15.41 -4.75
CA ALA A 83 -2.30 -16.83 -4.68
C ALA A 83 -3.50 -17.76 -4.45
N CYS A 84 -4.73 -17.24 -4.33
CA CYS A 84 -5.93 -18.07 -4.28
C CYS A 84 -5.97 -19.00 -5.50
N LEU A 85 -6.39 -20.26 -5.31
CA LEU A 85 -6.44 -21.23 -6.40
C LEU A 85 -7.52 -20.83 -7.43
N PRO A 86 -7.24 -20.95 -8.74
CA PRO A 86 -8.18 -20.56 -9.80
C PRO A 86 -9.45 -21.43 -9.82
N ASP A 87 -9.43 -22.60 -9.21
CA ASP A 87 -10.54 -23.54 -9.05
C ASP A 87 -11.07 -23.63 -7.60
N GLY A 88 -10.60 -22.74 -6.72
CA GLY A 88 -11.02 -22.67 -5.32
C GLY A 88 -12.21 -21.74 -5.06
N TYR A 89 -12.71 -21.74 -3.82
CA TYR A 89 -13.83 -20.86 -3.40
C TYR A 89 -13.52 -19.36 -3.54
N ALA A 90 -12.23 -18.99 -3.49
CA ALA A 90 -11.74 -17.62 -3.63
C ALA A 90 -11.14 -17.33 -5.02
N ALA A 91 -11.50 -18.12 -6.04
CA ALA A 91 -10.97 -17.98 -7.41
C ALA A 91 -11.10 -16.55 -7.98
N PHE A 92 -12.10 -15.79 -7.55
CA PHE A 92 -12.30 -14.38 -7.96
C PHE A 92 -11.14 -13.45 -7.57
N GLN A 93 -10.33 -13.83 -6.57
CA GLN A 93 -9.15 -13.09 -6.12
C GLN A 93 -7.88 -13.51 -6.87
N HIS A 94 -7.89 -14.64 -7.57
CA HIS A 94 -6.72 -15.19 -8.23
C HIS A 94 -6.09 -14.20 -9.23
N VAL A 95 -4.76 -14.12 -9.17
CA VAL A 95 -3.93 -13.40 -10.14
C VAL A 95 -2.83 -14.35 -10.61
N PRO A 96 -2.71 -14.61 -11.93
CA PRO A 96 -1.62 -15.42 -12.47
C PRO A 96 -0.24 -14.83 -12.10
N VAL A 97 0.75 -15.69 -11.88
CA VAL A 97 2.07 -15.29 -11.37
C VAL A 97 2.76 -14.21 -12.24
N ASP A 98 2.61 -14.29 -13.56
CA ASP A 98 3.17 -13.30 -14.49
C ASP A 98 2.49 -11.92 -14.33
N GLU A 99 1.17 -11.91 -14.14
CA GLU A 99 0.42 -10.68 -13.88
C GLU A 99 0.76 -10.12 -12.50
N TYR A 100 0.84 -10.96 -11.46
CA TYR A 100 1.27 -10.55 -10.12
C TYR A 100 2.64 -9.86 -10.16
N LYS A 101 3.61 -10.44 -10.87
CA LYS A 101 4.94 -9.86 -11.08
C LYS A 101 4.85 -8.49 -11.76
N GLN A 102 4.07 -8.39 -12.84
CA GLN A 102 3.88 -7.12 -13.56
C GLN A 102 3.22 -6.06 -12.67
N ASN A 103 2.18 -6.42 -11.92
CA ASN A 103 1.49 -5.52 -11.01
C ASN A 103 2.44 -4.97 -9.93
N LEU A 104 3.28 -5.82 -9.34
CA LEU A 104 4.30 -5.37 -8.37
C LEU A 104 5.32 -4.42 -8.98
N HIS A 105 5.80 -4.71 -10.19
CA HIS A 105 6.69 -3.79 -10.90
C HIS A 105 6.02 -2.44 -11.16
N SER A 106 4.77 -2.42 -11.60
CA SER A 106 4.00 -1.20 -11.83
C SER A 106 3.80 -0.40 -10.54
N ILE A 107 3.37 -1.04 -9.45
CA ILE A 107 3.19 -0.39 -8.14
C ILE A 107 4.50 0.24 -7.67
N VAL A 108 5.61 -0.51 -7.69
CA VAL A 108 6.92 -0.01 -7.25
C VAL A 108 7.42 1.11 -8.16
N SER A 109 7.16 1.03 -9.46
CA SER A 109 7.56 2.07 -10.41
C SER A 109 6.80 3.35 -10.15
N SER A 110 5.47 3.29 -9.96
CA SER A 110 4.64 4.44 -9.63
C SER A 110 5.04 5.10 -8.30
N LEU A 111 5.51 4.32 -7.31
CA LEU A 111 6.03 4.86 -6.05
C LEU A 111 7.40 5.55 -6.18
N LYS A 112 8.19 5.19 -7.20
CA LYS A 112 9.54 5.71 -7.43
C LYS A 112 9.59 6.92 -8.36
N VAL A 113 8.49 7.26 -9.05
CA VAL A 113 8.48 8.42 -9.96
C VAL A 113 8.74 9.69 -9.11
N PRO A 114 9.82 10.44 -9.39
CA PRO A 114 10.08 11.68 -8.68
C PRO A 114 8.95 12.67 -8.99
N SER A 115 8.52 13.42 -7.98
CA SER A 115 7.82 14.68 -8.20
C SER A 115 8.58 15.47 -9.28
N PRO A 116 7.95 15.97 -10.36
CA PRO A 116 8.64 16.86 -11.27
C PRO A 116 9.19 18.03 -10.46
N LEU A 117 10.48 18.34 -10.67
CA LEU A 117 11.20 19.45 -10.05
C LEU A 117 10.46 20.78 -10.26
#